data_AF-A0A3C8C7A8-F1
#
_entry.id   AF-A0A3C8C7A8-F1
#
_cell.length_a   1.000
_cell.length_b   1.000
_cell.length_c   1.000
_cell.angle_alpha   90.00
_cell.angle_beta   90.00
_cell.angle_gamma   90.00
#
_symmetry.space_group_name_H-M   'P 1'
#
loop_
_entity.id
_entity.type
_entity.pdbx_description
1 polymer ?
#
loop_
_entity_poly.entity_id
_entity_poly.type
_entity_poly.pdbx_seq_one_letter_code
_entity_poly.pdbx_strand_id
1 'polypeptide(L)'
;MKKIIFLLTLALFVDYSIGVPSPAAGWSVQNIMAPFPKDTTTRIAIVGDTGTGERAYAPGFSAVQKAMQETMPDALLHLGDFVYQPELFPDSCPDRYIEEIKKTLVAPYPLRLFVAGDNDLPPEKWKPKASGCWDKIDPLDSGFDPSGKHSPRNFEGTRVVGNALIGIIHNYPWQDPTPWLEPRIKEAREKGLWVILAVHEPALTTAWYVDKRDTILKQLNALQPDLVFAGNQHSYERFHP
;
A
#
# COMPACT_ATOMS: atom_id res chain seq x y z
N MET A 1 -47.67 -59.28 -10.87
CA MET A 1 -46.42 -58.87 -10.18
C MET A 1 -45.82 -57.69 -10.92
N LYS A 2 -45.45 -56.65 -10.16
CA LYS A 2 -44.75 -55.38 -10.49
C LYS A 2 -45.40 -54.44 -11.52
N LYS A 3 -45.93 -53.34 -10.96
CA LYS A 3 -46.49 -52.13 -11.60
C LYS A 3 -45.40 -51.37 -12.36
N ILE A 4 -45.69 -50.95 -13.58
CA ILE A 4 -44.90 -49.99 -14.35
C ILE A 4 -45.45 -48.60 -14.02
N ILE A 5 -44.63 -47.74 -13.42
CA ILE A 5 -44.97 -46.34 -13.17
C ILE A 5 -44.32 -45.52 -14.30
N PHE A 6 -45.16 -44.89 -15.11
CA PHE A 6 -44.76 -43.86 -16.06
C PHE A 6 -44.71 -42.53 -15.30
N LEU A 7 -43.55 -41.89 -15.27
CA LEU A 7 -43.40 -40.51 -14.80
C LEU A 7 -42.98 -39.65 -15.98
N LEU A 8 -43.96 -38.95 -16.55
CA LEU A 8 -43.75 -37.80 -17.44
C LEU A 8 -43.26 -36.64 -16.56
N THR A 9 -42.06 -36.12 -16.83
CA THR A 9 -41.67 -34.79 -16.37
C THR A 9 -41.51 -33.87 -17.57
N LEU A 10 -42.39 -32.87 -17.58
CA LEU A 10 -42.53 -31.80 -18.56
C LEU A 10 -41.29 -30.89 -18.55
N ALA A 11 -40.62 -30.74 -19.69
CA ALA A 11 -39.57 -29.75 -19.87
C ALA A 11 -40.22 -28.38 -20.16
N LEU A 12 -40.06 -27.43 -19.24
CA LEU A 12 -40.40 -26.02 -19.49
C LEU A 12 -39.20 -25.38 -20.22
N PHE A 13 -39.38 -25.11 -21.51
CA PHE A 13 -38.51 -24.21 -22.27
C PHE A 13 -38.82 -22.78 -21.83
N VAL A 14 -37.82 -22.10 -21.26
CA VAL A 14 -37.86 -20.65 -21.11
C VAL A 14 -36.89 -20.09 -22.13
N ASP A 15 -37.44 -19.47 -23.18
CA ASP A 15 -36.70 -18.67 -24.15
C ASP A 15 -36.14 -17.44 -23.44
N TYR A 16 -34.82 -17.41 -23.21
CA TYR A 16 -34.11 -16.17 -22.92
C TYR A 16 -33.31 -15.74 -24.14
N SER A 17 -33.84 -14.72 -24.82
CA SER A 17 -33.20 -14.03 -25.91
C SER A 17 -31.92 -13.35 -25.40
N ILE A 18 -30.77 -13.77 -25.91
CA ILE A 18 -29.46 -13.20 -25.56
C ILE A 18 -29.29 -11.90 -26.36
N GLY A 19 -29.71 -10.79 -25.77
CA GLY A 19 -29.41 -9.46 -26.29
C GLY A 19 -27.93 -9.15 -26.09
N VAL A 20 -27.19 -8.99 -27.19
CA VAL A 20 -25.82 -8.46 -27.20
C VAL A 20 -25.90 -6.95 -26.87
N PRO A 21 -25.23 -6.43 -25.83
CA PRO A 21 -25.11 -4.99 -25.64
C PRO A 21 -24.02 -4.44 -26.55
N SER A 22 -24.40 -3.47 -27.38
CA SER A 22 -23.51 -2.61 -28.17
C SER A 22 -22.78 -1.60 -27.25
N PRO A 23 -21.60 -1.08 -27.62
CA PRO A 23 -20.74 -0.31 -26.73
C PRO A 23 -21.04 1.19 -26.82
N ALA A 24 -21.50 1.82 -25.74
CA ALA A 24 -21.27 3.24 -25.44
C ALA A 24 -21.96 3.64 -24.13
N ALA A 25 -21.16 3.92 -23.10
CA ALA A 25 -21.42 4.99 -22.13
C ALA A 25 -20.17 5.16 -21.26
N GLY A 26 -19.63 6.37 -21.23
CA GLY A 26 -18.39 6.71 -20.54
C GLY A 26 -18.43 6.38 -19.05
N TRP A 27 -17.31 5.90 -18.54
CA TRP A 27 -17.07 5.75 -17.11
C TRP A 27 -17.00 7.15 -16.50
N SER A 28 -18.09 7.63 -15.90
CA SER A 28 -17.99 8.71 -14.93
C SER A 28 -17.57 8.07 -13.60
N VAL A 29 -16.38 8.45 -13.12
CA VAL A 29 -15.94 8.14 -11.76
C VAL A 29 -16.81 8.98 -10.84
N GLN A 30 -17.94 8.43 -10.40
CA GLN A 30 -18.71 9.04 -9.33
C GLN A 30 -17.92 8.87 -8.03
N ASN A 31 -17.37 9.97 -7.51
CA ASN A 31 -16.90 10.07 -6.14
C ASN A 31 -18.10 9.90 -5.19
N ILE A 32 -18.50 8.65 -4.93
CA ILE A 32 -19.45 8.34 -3.88
C ILE A 32 -18.66 8.29 -2.58
N MET A 33 -18.44 9.45 -1.96
CA MET A 33 -18.14 9.49 -0.54
C MET A 33 -19.42 9.14 0.21
N ALA A 34 -19.61 7.84 0.49
CA ALA A 34 -20.66 7.41 1.40
C ALA A 34 -20.42 8.05 2.78
N PRO A 35 -21.45 8.57 3.47
CA PRO A 35 -21.29 9.12 4.81
C PRO A 35 -20.83 8.02 5.78
N PHE A 36 -19.73 8.24 6.49
CA PHE A 36 -19.23 7.30 7.49
C PHE A 36 -20.21 7.21 8.68
N PRO A 37 -20.67 5.99 9.07
CA PRO A 37 -21.47 5.81 10.27
C PRO A 37 -20.71 6.24 11.54
N LYS A 38 -21.46 6.80 12.50
CA LYS A 38 -20.98 7.46 13.74
C LYS A 38 -20.29 6.55 14.78
N ASP A 39 -19.93 5.32 14.44
CA ASP A 39 -19.05 4.43 15.22
C ASP A 39 -18.33 3.47 14.25
N THR A 40 -17.47 4.00 13.39
CA THR A 40 -16.65 3.18 12.49
C THR A 40 -15.18 3.26 12.89
N THR A 41 -14.70 2.23 13.59
CA THR A 41 -13.26 2.02 13.79
C THR A 41 -12.63 1.74 12.42
N THR A 42 -11.75 2.62 11.96
CA THR A 42 -10.92 2.35 10.79
C THR A 42 -9.75 1.44 11.18
N ARG A 43 -9.61 0.30 10.52
CA ARG A 43 -8.52 -0.66 10.70
C ARG A 43 -7.54 -0.53 9.55
N ILE A 44 -6.29 -0.23 9.86
CA ILE A 44 -5.22 -0.12 8.88
C ILE A 44 -4.22 -1.25 9.14
N ALA A 45 -4.04 -2.16 8.19
CA ALA A 45 -2.94 -3.10 8.23
C ALA A 45 -1.67 -2.40 7.74
N ILE A 46 -0.57 -2.55 8.49
CA ILE A 46 0.71 -1.92 8.18
C ILE A 46 1.76 -3.03 8.10
N VAL A 47 2.42 -3.14 6.96
CA VAL A 47 3.46 -4.15 6.68
C VAL A 47 4.53 -3.54 5.80
N GLY A 48 5.72 -4.11 5.77
CA GLY A 48 6.79 -3.77 4.82
C GLY A 48 7.55 -5.04 4.50
N ASP A 49 8.39 -4.99 3.46
CA ASP A 49 9.38 -6.04 3.17
C ASP A 49 8.73 -7.42 3.00
N THR A 50 7.50 -7.42 2.50
CA THR A 50 6.69 -8.63 2.41
C THR A 50 7.23 -9.57 1.33
N GLY A 51 7.78 -9.01 0.26
CA GLY A 51 8.57 -9.71 -0.75
C GLY A 51 7.82 -10.79 -1.54
N THR A 52 7.64 -10.57 -2.84
CA THR A 52 7.53 -11.63 -3.86
C THR A 52 8.88 -11.83 -4.54
N GLY A 53 9.04 -12.91 -5.31
CA GLY A 53 10.25 -13.23 -6.05
C GLY A 53 11.13 -14.27 -5.35
N GLU A 54 12.09 -14.79 -6.09
CA GLU A 54 12.88 -15.96 -5.72
C GLU A 54 13.79 -15.74 -4.50
N ARG A 55 14.15 -14.49 -4.17
CA ARG A 55 14.91 -14.19 -2.94
C ARG A 55 14.01 -13.87 -1.74
N ALA A 56 12.70 -13.77 -1.94
CA ALA A 56 11.77 -13.53 -0.85
C ALA A 56 11.52 -14.81 -0.04
N TYR A 57 11.08 -14.64 1.20
CA TYR A 57 10.68 -15.76 2.05
C TYR A 57 9.16 -16.00 1.94
N ALA A 58 8.75 -16.70 0.88
CA ALA A 58 7.34 -16.93 0.55
C ALA A 58 6.47 -17.52 1.68
N PRO A 59 6.96 -18.46 2.52
CA PRO A 59 6.17 -18.93 3.66
C PRO A 59 5.87 -17.83 4.68
N GLY A 60 6.83 -16.92 4.91
CA GLY A 60 6.65 -15.76 5.78
C GLY A 60 5.61 -14.80 5.21
N PHE A 61 5.72 -14.46 3.93
CA PHE A 61 4.73 -13.59 3.29
C PHE A 61 3.31 -14.19 3.35
N SER A 62 3.18 -15.49 3.07
CA SER A 62 1.89 -16.19 3.15
C SER A 62 1.28 -16.13 4.56
N ALA A 63 2.09 -16.26 5.61
CA ALA A 63 1.64 -16.13 6.99
C ALA A 63 1.19 -14.69 7.31
N VAL A 64 1.93 -13.69 6.86
CA VAL A 64 1.57 -12.26 7.01
C VAL A 64 0.27 -11.95 6.28
N GLN A 65 0.11 -12.41 5.03
CA GLN A 65 -1.14 -12.25 4.26
C GLN A 65 -2.34 -12.85 4.99
N LYS A 66 -2.20 -14.07 5.51
CA LYS A 66 -3.25 -14.73 6.27
C LYS A 66 -3.63 -13.91 7.50
N ALA A 67 -2.64 -13.45 8.27
CA ALA A 67 -2.89 -12.64 9.46
C ALA A 67 -3.59 -11.31 9.12
N MET A 68 -3.15 -10.62 8.06
CA MET A 68 -3.81 -9.39 7.60
C MET A 68 -5.27 -9.66 7.21
N GLN A 69 -5.54 -10.71 6.41
CA GLN A 69 -6.90 -11.05 5.99
C GLN A 69 -7.82 -11.41 7.16
N GLU A 70 -7.32 -12.14 8.16
CA GLU A 70 -8.08 -12.47 9.37
C GLU A 70 -8.47 -11.22 10.19
N THR A 71 -7.70 -10.14 10.11
CA THR A 71 -8.02 -8.88 10.79
C THR A 71 -9.00 -7.97 10.03
N MET A 72 -9.32 -8.31 8.77
CA MET A 72 -10.24 -7.56 7.90
C MET A 72 -10.01 -6.04 7.93
N PRO A 73 -8.81 -5.55 7.56
CA PRO A 73 -8.51 -4.13 7.58
C PRO A 73 -9.30 -3.39 6.48
N ASP A 74 -9.64 -2.14 6.76
CA ASP A 74 -10.26 -1.23 5.79
C ASP A 74 -9.22 -0.65 4.81
N ALA A 75 -7.95 -0.60 5.24
CA ALA A 75 -6.86 -0.08 4.43
C ALA A 75 -5.53 -0.84 4.64
N LEU A 76 -4.67 -0.81 3.63
CA LEU A 76 -3.28 -1.28 3.69
C LEU A 76 -2.31 -0.10 3.61
N LEU A 77 -1.30 -0.08 4.48
CA LEU A 77 -0.11 0.75 4.33
C LEU A 77 1.09 -0.17 4.17
N HIS A 78 1.64 -0.25 2.94
CA HIS A 78 2.82 -1.05 2.65
C HIS A 78 4.06 -0.17 2.64
N LEU A 79 5.02 -0.47 3.50
CA LEU A 79 6.20 0.34 3.77
C LEU A 79 7.37 0.03 2.81
N GLY A 80 7.08 -0.29 1.55
CA GLY A 80 8.09 -0.61 0.53
C GLY A 80 8.64 -2.03 0.56
N ASP A 81 9.50 -2.31 -0.42
CA ASP A 81 10.17 -3.57 -0.65
C ASP A 81 9.22 -4.73 -1.01
N PHE A 82 8.64 -4.62 -2.20
CA PHE A 82 7.65 -5.56 -2.70
C PHE A 82 8.27 -6.75 -3.41
N VAL A 83 9.39 -6.56 -4.14
CA VAL A 83 9.94 -7.58 -5.04
C VAL A 83 11.42 -7.81 -4.77
N TYR A 84 11.81 -9.06 -4.60
CA TYR A 84 13.20 -9.49 -4.47
C TYR A 84 13.57 -10.50 -5.56
N GLN A 85 14.06 -9.98 -6.69
CA GLN A 85 14.47 -10.76 -7.87
C GLN A 85 15.75 -11.59 -7.63
N PRO A 86 15.94 -12.72 -8.34
CA PRO A 86 17.11 -13.58 -8.17
C PRO A 86 18.41 -12.98 -8.73
N GLU A 87 18.33 -12.22 -9.81
CA GLU A 87 19.48 -11.69 -10.52
C GLU A 87 20.21 -10.58 -9.74
N LEU A 88 21.52 -10.49 -9.98
CA LEU A 88 22.26 -9.25 -9.75
C LEU A 88 22.02 -8.34 -10.95
N PHE A 89 21.57 -7.12 -10.68
CA PHE A 89 21.20 -6.09 -11.65
C PHE A 89 20.08 -6.54 -12.60
N PRO A 90 18.86 -6.81 -12.09
CA PRO A 90 17.73 -7.08 -12.96
C PRO A 90 17.48 -5.88 -13.89
N ASP A 91 17.28 -6.15 -15.17
CA ASP A 91 17.04 -5.13 -16.21
C ASP A 91 15.55 -4.91 -16.51
N SER A 92 14.69 -5.69 -15.87
CA SER A 92 13.26 -5.70 -16.11
C SER A 92 12.49 -6.10 -14.85
N CYS A 93 11.22 -5.72 -14.80
CA CYS A 93 10.28 -6.18 -13.79
C CYS A 93 9.27 -7.16 -14.42
N PRO A 94 9.44 -8.49 -14.22
CA PRO A 94 8.52 -9.51 -14.71
C PRO A 94 7.08 -9.31 -14.24
N ASP A 95 6.11 -9.42 -15.15
CA ASP A 95 4.69 -9.19 -14.85
C ASP A 95 4.13 -10.16 -13.80
N ARG A 96 4.71 -11.36 -13.66
CA ARG A 96 4.31 -12.34 -12.64
C ARG A 96 4.38 -11.77 -11.21
N TYR A 97 5.36 -10.91 -10.92
CA TYR A 97 5.47 -10.29 -9.59
C TYR A 97 4.36 -9.26 -9.37
N ILE A 98 4.04 -8.50 -10.42
CA ILE A 98 2.96 -7.51 -10.39
C ILE A 98 1.60 -8.20 -10.24
N GLU A 99 1.37 -9.33 -10.90
CA GLU A 99 0.15 -10.12 -10.73
C GLU A 99 0.05 -10.72 -9.31
N GLU A 100 1.16 -11.13 -8.70
CA GLU A 100 1.15 -11.56 -7.30
C GLU A 100 0.83 -10.40 -6.35
N ILE A 101 1.44 -9.22 -6.52
CA ILE A 101 1.12 -8.01 -5.76
C ILE A 101 -0.36 -7.65 -5.93
N LYS A 102 -0.88 -7.68 -7.16
CA LYS A 102 -2.30 -7.43 -7.42
C LYS A 102 -3.20 -8.39 -6.64
N LYS A 103 -2.89 -9.69 -6.67
CA LYS A 103 -3.67 -10.71 -5.99
C LYS A 103 -3.63 -10.57 -4.47
N THR A 104 -2.49 -10.18 -3.92
CA THR A 104 -2.19 -10.33 -2.48
C THR A 104 -2.25 -9.03 -1.68
N LEU A 105 -1.93 -7.90 -2.31
CA LEU A 105 -1.80 -6.58 -1.68
C LEU A 105 -2.71 -5.51 -2.31
N VAL A 106 -3.38 -5.80 -3.44
CA VAL A 106 -4.30 -4.85 -4.08
C VAL A 106 -5.74 -5.33 -4.01
N ALA A 107 -6.05 -6.49 -4.58
CA ALA A 107 -7.41 -7.01 -4.66
C ALA A 107 -8.10 -7.14 -3.28
N PRO A 108 -7.41 -7.54 -2.20
CA PRO A 108 -8.04 -7.61 -0.88
C PRO A 108 -8.24 -6.25 -0.19
N TYR A 109 -7.57 -5.18 -0.67
CA TYR A 109 -7.49 -3.88 0.03
C TYR A 109 -7.89 -2.73 -0.92
N PRO A 110 -9.18 -2.37 -0.96
CA PRO A 110 -9.68 -1.31 -1.84
C PRO A 110 -9.00 0.05 -1.61
N LEU A 111 -8.59 0.30 -0.36
CA LEU A 111 -7.75 1.43 0.02
C LEU A 111 -6.37 0.93 0.42
N ARG A 112 -5.34 1.44 -0.24
CA ARG A 112 -3.95 1.07 -0.02
C ARG A 112 -3.01 2.23 -0.36
N LEU A 113 -1.97 2.38 0.44
CA LEU A 113 -0.91 3.36 0.28
C LEU A 113 0.43 2.64 0.33
N PHE A 114 1.33 3.00 -0.59
CA PHE A 114 2.61 2.35 -0.79
C PHE A 114 3.74 3.38 -0.61
N VAL A 115 4.73 2.98 0.16
CA VAL A 115 6.02 3.68 0.26
C VAL A 115 6.98 3.01 -0.71
N ALA A 116 7.79 3.77 -1.45
CA ALA A 116 8.85 3.19 -2.27
C ALA A 116 10.02 2.74 -1.37
N GLY A 117 10.34 1.46 -1.42
CA GLY A 117 11.53 0.90 -0.79
C GLY A 117 12.76 0.98 -1.67
N ASP A 118 13.94 0.80 -1.07
CA ASP A 118 15.16 0.82 -1.86
C ASP A 118 15.29 -0.43 -2.75
N ASN A 119 14.61 -1.55 -2.46
CA ASN A 119 14.54 -2.69 -3.39
C ASN A 119 13.47 -2.52 -4.46
N ASP A 120 12.65 -1.48 -4.43
CA ASP A 120 11.66 -1.23 -5.49
C ASP A 120 12.25 -0.41 -6.65
N LEU A 121 13.29 0.38 -6.36
CA LEU A 121 13.95 1.26 -7.32
C LEU A 121 14.92 0.50 -8.25
N PRO A 122 15.38 1.13 -9.37
CA PRO A 122 16.34 0.51 -10.27
C PRO A 122 17.65 0.10 -9.55
N PRO A 123 18.28 -1.02 -9.96
CA PRO A 123 19.54 -1.44 -9.37
C PRO A 123 20.68 -0.50 -9.72
N GLU A 124 21.53 -0.23 -8.72
CA GLU A 124 22.75 0.58 -8.88
C GLU A 124 23.97 -0.17 -8.36
N LYS A 125 25.18 0.31 -8.64
CA LYS A 125 26.44 -0.39 -8.29
C LYS A 125 26.53 -0.77 -6.81
N TRP A 126 26.09 0.12 -5.93
CA TRP A 126 26.10 -0.08 -4.48
C TRP A 126 24.86 -0.82 -3.97
N LYS A 127 23.82 -0.97 -4.80
CA LYS A 127 22.63 -1.76 -4.54
C LYS A 127 22.23 -2.62 -5.75
N PRO A 128 22.96 -3.70 -6.03
CA PRO A 128 22.80 -4.47 -7.27
C PRO A 128 21.51 -5.28 -7.33
N LYS A 129 20.78 -5.47 -6.22
CA LYS A 129 19.63 -6.40 -6.16
C LYS A 129 18.28 -5.70 -6.07
N ALA A 130 18.26 -4.38 -6.22
CA ALA A 130 17.00 -3.66 -6.30
C ALA A 130 16.26 -4.07 -7.59
N SER A 131 14.95 -4.21 -7.49
CA SER A 131 14.13 -4.86 -8.50
C SER A 131 13.80 -3.97 -9.69
N GLY A 132 13.84 -2.65 -9.55
CA GLY A 132 13.37 -1.73 -10.59
C GLY A 132 11.88 -1.88 -10.93
N CYS A 133 11.07 -2.43 -10.01
CA CYS A 133 9.66 -2.69 -10.23
C CYS A 133 8.74 -1.50 -9.93
N TRP A 134 9.25 -0.44 -9.30
CA TRP A 134 8.42 0.63 -8.75
C TRP A 134 7.46 1.28 -9.77
N ASP A 135 7.90 1.54 -11.01
CA ASP A 135 7.04 2.14 -12.05
C ASP A 135 5.79 1.29 -12.38
N LYS A 136 5.82 -0.01 -12.09
CA LYS A 136 4.65 -0.90 -12.24
C LYS A 136 3.86 -1.07 -10.94
N ILE A 137 4.45 -0.73 -9.79
CA ILE A 137 3.84 -0.86 -8.45
C ILE A 137 3.12 0.43 -8.04
N ASP A 138 3.74 1.59 -8.24
CA ASP A 138 3.19 2.91 -7.89
C ASP A 138 1.77 3.14 -8.45
N PRO A 139 1.46 2.80 -9.72
CA PRO A 139 0.11 2.96 -10.26
C PRO A 139 -0.94 2.06 -9.61
N LEU A 140 -0.53 1.06 -8.82
CA LEU A 140 -1.44 0.20 -8.08
C LEU A 140 -1.86 0.82 -6.75
N ASP A 141 -1.24 1.89 -6.28
CA ASP A 141 -1.66 2.67 -5.10
C ASP A 141 -3.08 3.27 -5.30
N SER A 142 -3.73 3.70 -4.22
CA SER A 142 -4.96 4.48 -4.26
C SER A 142 -4.73 5.97 -4.59
N GLY A 143 -3.49 6.42 -4.60
CA GLY A 143 -3.06 7.79 -4.86
C GLY A 143 -3.22 8.72 -3.65
N PHE A 144 -2.78 9.96 -3.82
CA PHE A 144 -2.77 10.98 -2.77
C PHE A 144 -3.90 12.00 -2.92
N ASP A 145 -4.22 12.66 -1.81
CA ASP A 145 -5.09 13.82 -1.81
C ASP A 145 -4.45 14.97 -2.63
N PRO A 146 -5.26 15.83 -3.27
CA PRO A 146 -4.76 16.91 -4.11
C PRO A 146 -3.71 17.77 -3.41
N SER A 147 -2.59 18.02 -4.11
CA SER A 147 -1.56 18.90 -3.57
C SER A 147 -2.01 20.36 -3.61
N GLY A 148 -1.93 21.05 -2.47
CA GLY A 148 -2.11 22.50 -2.39
C GLY A 148 -0.92 23.28 -2.96
N LYS A 149 -0.68 24.48 -2.43
CA LYS A 149 0.37 25.41 -2.88
C LYS A 149 1.79 24.83 -2.83
N HIS A 150 2.04 23.90 -1.92
CA HIS A 150 3.33 23.22 -1.78
C HIS A 150 3.16 21.77 -2.22
N SER A 151 3.65 21.43 -3.41
CA SER A 151 3.54 20.07 -3.93
C SER A 151 4.62 19.16 -3.34
N PRO A 152 4.26 17.91 -2.98
CA PRO A 152 5.25 16.88 -2.66
C PRO A 152 6.05 16.51 -3.91
N ARG A 153 7.14 15.76 -3.73
CA ARG A 153 7.90 15.20 -4.87
C ARG A 153 7.19 13.95 -5.41
N ASN A 154 7.77 13.34 -6.44
CA ASN A 154 7.37 12.00 -6.86
C ASN A 154 7.46 11.03 -5.67
N PHE A 155 6.50 10.10 -5.59
CA PHE A 155 6.39 9.07 -4.55
C PHE A 155 6.12 9.60 -3.15
N GLU A 156 5.74 10.87 -3.03
CA GLU A 156 5.39 11.52 -1.78
C GLU A 156 3.98 12.07 -1.85
N GLY A 157 3.33 12.15 -0.70
CA GLY A 157 2.03 12.77 -0.61
C GLY A 157 1.33 12.46 0.69
N THR A 158 0.08 12.90 0.78
CA THR A 158 -0.76 12.64 1.94
C THR A 158 -2.09 12.06 1.51
N ARG A 159 -2.65 11.20 2.35
CA ARG A 159 -4.04 10.77 2.21
C ARG A 159 -4.70 10.69 3.57
N VAL A 160 -5.93 11.18 3.68
CA VAL A 160 -6.76 10.93 4.85
C VAL A 160 -7.41 9.55 4.77
N VAL A 161 -7.22 8.75 5.82
CA VAL A 161 -7.81 7.42 5.98
C VAL A 161 -8.49 7.35 7.34
N GLY A 162 -9.83 7.28 7.35
CA GLY A 162 -10.60 7.39 8.58
C GLY A 162 -10.37 8.73 9.27
N ASN A 163 -9.87 8.69 10.51
CA ASN A 163 -9.52 9.86 11.31
C ASN A 163 -8.00 10.14 11.36
N ALA A 164 -7.22 9.66 10.38
CA ALA A 164 -5.78 9.87 10.30
C ALA A 164 -5.36 10.51 8.97
N LEU A 165 -4.51 11.53 9.03
CA LEU A 165 -3.66 11.96 7.92
C LEU A 165 -2.44 11.03 7.86
N ILE A 166 -2.28 10.33 6.74
CA ILE A 166 -1.08 9.52 6.47
C ILE A 166 -0.20 10.29 5.50
N GLY A 167 1.05 10.59 5.89
CA GLY A 167 2.07 11.18 5.04
C GLY A 167 3.06 10.13 4.56
N ILE A 168 3.14 9.92 3.24
CA ILE A 168 4.13 9.06 2.59
C ILE A 168 5.34 9.91 2.22
N ILE A 169 6.52 9.52 2.71
CA ILE A 169 7.77 10.26 2.55
C ILE A 169 8.81 9.35 1.91
N HIS A 170 9.52 9.86 0.90
CA HIS A 170 10.47 9.09 0.12
C HIS A 170 11.91 9.23 0.65
N ASN A 171 12.58 8.10 0.90
CA ASN A 171 13.94 8.08 1.44
C ASN A 171 15.07 8.25 0.41
N TYR A 172 14.80 8.13 -0.91
CA TYR A 172 15.85 7.89 -1.92
C TYR A 172 15.85 8.87 -3.11
N PRO A 173 16.51 10.05 -3.00
CA PRO A 173 17.24 10.54 -1.85
C PRO A 173 16.33 11.27 -0.87
N TRP A 174 16.78 11.31 0.38
CA TRP A 174 16.14 12.08 1.43
C TRP A 174 16.14 13.57 1.08
N GLN A 175 14.98 14.20 1.17
CA GLN A 175 14.82 15.65 1.18
C GLN A 175 13.87 16.02 2.31
N ASP A 176 14.10 17.19 2.90
CA ASP A 176 13.28 17.69 4.00
C ASP A 176 11.81 17.81 3.57
N PRO A 177 10.87 17.03 4.14
CA PRO A 177 9.46 17.09 3.76
C PRO A 177 8.75 18.32 4.37
N THR A 178 9.39 19.04 5.30
CA THR A 178 8.77 20.14 6.06
C THR A 178 8.05 21.17 5.19
N PRO A 179 8.65 21.69 4.10
CA PRO A 179 8.02 22.76 3.33
C PRO A 179 6.66 22.40 2.73
N TRP A 180 6.43 21.11 2.42
CA TRP A 180 5.15 20.66 1.87
C TRP A 180 4.25 20.01 2.93
N LEU A 181 4.82 19.31 3.90
CA LEU A 181 4.05 18.49 4.83
C LEU A 181 3.54 19.27 6.05
N GLU A 182 4.31 20.22 6.58
CA GLU A 182 3.93 20.99 7.78
C GLU A 182 2.57 21.72 7.63
N PRO A 183 2.27 22.42 6.51
CA PRO A 183 0.97 23.06 6.34
C PRO A 183 -0.19 22.06 6.37
N ARG A 184 0.00 20.86 5.81
CA ARG A 184 -1.02 19.80 5.77
C ARG A 184 -1.25 19.18 7.14
N ILE A 185 -0.17 18.97 7.90
CA ILE A 185 -0.23 18.52 9.29
C ILE A 185 -1.03 19.52 10.11
N LYS A 186 -0.75 20.83 9.97
CA LYS A 186 -1.50 21.87 10.68
C LYS A 186 -3.00 21.80 10.38
N GLU A 187 -3.38 21.72 9.10
CA GLU A 187 -4.78 21.57 8.70
C GLU A 187 -5.44 20.28 9.24
N ALA A 188 -4.70 19.18 9.28
CA ALA A 188 -5.18 17.91 9.82
C ALA A 188 -5.39 17.99 11.34
N ARG A 189 -4.48 18.65 12.08
CA ARG A 189 -4.61 18.89 13.53
C ARG A 189 -5.81 19.78 13.85
N GLU A 190 -6.05 20.83 13.06
CA GLU A 190 -7.24 21.68 13.20
C GLU A 190 -8.55 20.89 13.01
N LYS A 191 -8.52 19.81 12.21
CA LYS A 191 -9.63 18.87 11.99
C LYS A 191 -9.68 17.73 13.02
N GLY A 192 -8.75 17.69 13.98
CA GLY A 192 -8.67 16.64 15.01
C GLY A 192 -8.20 15.28 14.48
N LEU A 193 -7.48 15.25 13.36
CA LEU A 193 -6.94 14.02 12.80
C LEU A 193 -5.65 13.58 13.53
N TRP A 194 -5.46 12.28 13.61
CA TRP A 194 -4.14 11.68 13.87
C TRP A 194 -3.18 12.02 12.72
N VAL A 195 -1.90 12.12 13.02
CA VAL A 195 -0.83 12.35 12.05
C VAL A 195 0.12 11.16 12.09
N ILE A 196 0.12 10.39 11.01
CA ILE A 196 0.94 9.20 10.84
C ILE A 196 1.91 9.45 9.68
N LEU A 197 3.20 9.25 9.89
CA LEU A 197 4.20 9.33 8.83
C LEU A 197 4.71 7.93 8.48
N ALA A 198 4.87 7.68 7.19
CA ALA A 198 5.39 6.42 6.66
C ALA A 198 6.63 6.70 5.83
N VAL A 199 7.72 6.04 6.20
CA VAL A 199 9.00 6.01 5.49
C VAL A 199 9.36 4.56 5.22
N HIS A 200 10.24 4.28 4.27
CA HIS A 200 10.74 2.92 4.12
C HIS A 200 11.90 2.69 5.08
N GLU A 201 12.90 3.59 5.06
CA GLU A 201 14.09 3.43 5.89
C GLU A 201 13.87 4.03 7.30
N PRO A 202 14.06 3.25 8.37
CA PRO A 202 13.86 3.73 9.71
C PRO A 202 14.85 4.85 10.05
N ALA A 203 14.34 5.93 10.67
CA ALA A 203 15.17 6.99 11.23
C ALA A 203 15.89 6.55 12.52
N LEU A 204 15.36 5.52 13.17
CA LEU A 204 15.90 4.93 14.40
C LEU A 204 15.75 3.40 14.31
N THR A 205 16.84 2.67 14.52
CA THR A 205 16.82 1.20 14.63
C THR A 205 17.94 0.69 15.52
N THR A 206 17.81 -0.53 16.07
CA THR A 206 18.86 -1.18 16.88
C THR A 206 19.80 -2.07 16.07
N ALA A 207 19.47 -2.35 14.81
CA ALA A 207 20.16 -3.37 14.01
C ALA A 207 21.44 -2.89 13.30
N TRP A 208 21.56 -1.59 13.01
CA TRP A 208 22.74 -1.01 12.37
C TRP A 208 22.93 0.45 12.80
N TYR A 209 24.19 0.87 12.82
CA TYR A 209 24.57 2.20 13.29
C TYR A 209 24.82 3.14 12.11
N VAL A 210 23.77 3.86 11.71
CA VAL A 210 23.88 5.07 10.88
C VAL A 210 23.26 6.20 11.69
N ASP A 211 24.07 7.18 12.07
CA ASP A 211 23.60 8.30 12.88
C ASP A 211 22.73 9.25 12.06
N LYS A 212 21.42 9.23 12.33
CA LYS A 212 20.42 10.08 11.69
C LYS A 212 19.87 11.16 12.61
N ARG A 213 20.45 11.34 13.80
CA ARG A 213 19.94 12.25 14.85
C ARG A 213 19.85 13.69 14.37
N ASP A 214 20.82 14.16 13.60
CA ASP A 214 20.87 15.53 13.09
C ASP A 214 20.24 15.70 11.69
N THR A 215 19.68 14.64 11.11
CA THR A 215 19.10 14.64 9.76
C THR A 215 17.64 14.17 9.78
N ILE A 216 17.38 12.94 9.32
CA ILE A 216 16.04 12.36 9.12
C ILE A 216 15.25 12.37 10.42
N LEU A 217 15.86 11.92 11.53
CA LEU A 217 15.16 11.84 12.82
C LEU A 217 14.74 13.23 13.32
N LYS A 218 15.65 14.21 13.24
CA LYS A 218 15.35 15.59 13.63
C LYS A 218 14.21 16.19 12.82
N GLN A 219 14.22 16.00 11.50
CA GLN A 219 13.19 16.55 10.60
C GLN A 219 11.84 15.88 10.80
N LEU A 220 11.80 14.55 10.96
CA LEU A 220 10.55 13.85 11.29
C LEU A 220 10.01 14.27 12.65
N ASN A 221 10.86 14.41 13.67
CA ASN A 221 10.43 14.86 15.00
C ASN A 221 9.94 16.31 15.00
N ALA A 222 10.52 17.19 14.17
CA ALA A 222 10.09 18.58 14.05
C ALA A 222 8.64 18.70 13.53
N LEU A 223 8.17 17.72 12.76
CA LEU A 223 6.79 17.65 12.27
C LEU A 223 5.78 17.18 13.32
N GLN A 224 6.24 16.74 14.50
CA GLN A 224 5.43 16.28 15.62
C GLN A 224 4.32 15.28 15.22
N PRO A 225 4.67 14.18 14.52
CA PRO A 225 3.71 13.13 14.21
C PRO A 225 3.29 12.38 15.47
N ASP A 226 2.11 11.76 15.45
CA ASP A 226 1.70 10.85 16.52
C ASP A 226 2.40 9.50 16.42
N LEU A 227 2.61 9.01 15.19
CA LEU A 227 3.27 7.75 14.88
C LEU A 227 4.15 7.90 13.64
N VAL A 228 5.29 7.20 13.63
CA VAL A 228 6.12 7.01 12.45
C VAL A 228 6.29 5.50 12.23
N PHE A 229 5.98 5.03 11.03
CA PHE A 229 6.18 3.64 10.62
C PHE A 229 7.31 3.54 9.60
N ALA A 230 8.11 2.49 9.71
CA ALA A 230 9.21 2.18 8.81
C ALA A 230 9.29 0.68 8.49
N GLY A 231 9.73 0.35 7.28
CA GLY A 231 10.11 -0.99 6.83
C GLY A 231 11.62 -1.17 6.88
N ASN A 232 12.21 -1.76 5.83
CA ASN A 232 13.62 -2.03 5.54
C ASN A 232 14.33 -2.94 6.55
N GLN A 233 14.14 -2.68 7.83
CA GLN A 233 14.65 -3.51 8.90
C GLN A 233 13.74 -4.72 9.07
N HIS A 234 14.27 -5.91 8.78
CA HIS A 234 13.54 -7.20 8.85
C HIS A 234 13.36 -7.69 10.30
N SER A 235 12.93 -6.80 11.19
CA SER A 235 12.55 -7.08 12.57
C SER A 235 11.52 -6.06 13.05
N TYR A 236 10.69 -6.44 14.01
CA TYR A 236 9.79 -5.50 14.66
C TYR A 236 10.52 -4.74 15.78
N GLU A 237 10.52 -3.42 15.71
CA GLU A 237 11.05 -2.53 16.74
C GLU A 237 10.02 -1.46 17.09
N ARG A 238 9.90 -1.11 18.37
CA ARG A 238 9.04 -0.03 18.86
C ARG A 238 9.77 0.78 19.91
N PHE A 239 9.84 2.08 19.70
CA PHE A 239 10.55 3.01 20.56
C PHE A 239 9.59 3.79 21.46
N HIS A 240 10.11 4.24 22.60
CA HIS A 240 9.39 5.15 23.46
C HIS A 240 9.42 6.58 22.88
N PRO A 241 8.35 7.37 23.09
CA PRO A 241 8.33 8.79 22.76
C PRO A 241 9.46 9.58 23.45
#